data_AF-A0A6P1HMN1-F1
#
_entry.id   AF-A0A6P1HMN1-F1
#
_cell.length_a   1.000
_cell.length_b   1.000
_cell.length_c   1.000
_cell.angle_alpha   90.00
_cell.angle_beta   90.00
_cell.angle_gamma   90.00
#
_symmetry.space_group_name_H-M   'P 1'
#
loop_
_entity.id
_entity.type
_entity.pdbx_description
1 polymer ?
#
loop_
_entity_poly.entity_id
_entity_poly.type
_entity_poly.pdbx_seq_one_letter_code
_entity_poly.pdbx_strand_id
1 'polypeptide(L)'
;MDYAMNDTVYRPMVVDGMLNTFVSSPNAYSSAVEAVIEAMHFAEVYNEDMYDGKISWSDSELTRGTRDYLRILTGTIDRPNANPFYIEIQKLQDNGKIRVVNKSRAKDIVREQHNETASNLAMKIENRFNEL
;
A
#
# COMPACT_ATOMS: atom_id res chain seq x y z
N MET A 1 -13.63 -4.53 -30.34
CA MET A 1 -13.00 -5.34 -29.29
C MET A 1 -13.52 -4.81 -27.98
N ASP A 2 -14.40 -5.57 -27.33
CA ASP A 2 -14.95 -5.20 -26.03
C ASP A 2 -13.88 -5.42 -24.96
N TYR A 3 -13.22 -4.35 -24.52
CA TYR A 3 -12.37 -4.39 -23.34
C TYR A 3 -13.25 -4.24 -22.11
N ALA A 4 -13.95 -5.30 -21.72
CA ALA A 4 -14.37 -5.44 -20.35
C ALA A 4 -13.14 -5.84 -19.52
N MET A 5 -12.23 -4.88 -19.25
CA MET A 5 -11.20 -5.10 -18.24
C MET A 5 -11.88 -5.04 -16.88
N ASN A 6 -12.15 -6.20 -16.29
CA ASN A 6 -12.64 -6.41 -14.93
C ASN A 6 -11.55 -7.09 -14.07
N ASP A 7 -10.28 -6.78 -14.35
CA ASP A 7 -9.17 -7.35 -13.62
C ASP A 7 -9.03 -6.62 -12.28
N THR A 8 -8.83 -7.40 -11.22
CA THR A 8 -8.53 -6.85 -9.90
C THR A 8 -7.15 -6.22 -9.92
N VAL A 9 -7.06 -4.96 -9.47
CA VAL A 9 -5.80 -4.24 -9.32
C VAL A 9 -5.66 -3.69 -7.90
N TYR A 10 -4.43 -3.45 -7.49
CA TYR A 10 -4.07 -3.09 -6.13
C TYR A 10 -3.39 -1.73 -6.11
N ARG A 11 -3.91 -0.79 -5.33
CA ARG A 11 -3.35 0.56 -5.22
C ARG A 11 -2.82 0.82 -3.80
N PRO A 12 -1.52 1.09 -3.65
CA PRO A 12 -0.95 1.56 -2.39
C PRO A 12 -1.51 2.92 -1.97
N MET A 13 -1.71 3.09 -0.67
CA MET A 13 -2.17 4.33 -0.06
C MET A 13 -1.48 4.56 1.28
N VAL A 14 -1.22 5.82 1.61
CA VAL A 14 -0.86 6.27 2.96
C VAL A 14 -2.06 6.98 3.56
N VAL A 15 -2.43 6.62 4.78
CA VAL A 15 -3.31 7.42 5.65
C VAL A 15 -2.41 8.22 6.58
N ASP A 16 -2.52 9.53 6.51
CA ASP A 16 -1.72 10.47 7.28
C ASP A 16 -2.46 10.86 8.57
N GLY A 17 -1.91 10.45 9.71
CA GLY A 17 -2.50 10.70 11.02
C GLY A 17 -2.28 12.11 11.57
N MET A 18 -1.35 12.89 11.02
CA MET A 18 -1.13 14.28 11.43
C MET A 18 -2.05 15.24 10.66
N LEU A 19 -2.19 15.02 9.36
CA LEU A 19 -3.01 15.84 8.47
C LEU A 19 -4.47 15.34 8.36
N ASN A 20 -4.77 14.16 8.90
CA ASN A 20 -6.07 13.48 8.80
C ASN A 20 -6.55 13.37 7.34
N THR A 21 -5.64 12.97 6.45
CA THR A 21 -5.88 12.82 5.01
C THR A 21 -5.32 11.49 4.51
N PHE A 22 -5.52 11.18 3.24
CA PHE A 22 -4.87 10.06 2.58
C PHE A 22 -4.21 10.48 1.26
N VAL A 23 -3.12 9.82 0.93
CA VAL A 23 -2.40 9.98 -0.34
C VAL A 23 -2.37 8.63 -1.02
N SER A 24 -2.97 8.56 -2.21
CA SER A 24 -2.97 7.35 -3.02
C SER A 24 -1.84 7.37 -4.05
N SER A 25 -1.24 6.21 -4.31
CA SER A 25 -0.30 6.07 -5.42
C SER A 25 -1.00 6.43 -6.75
N PRO A 26 -0.31 7.15 -7.66
CA PRO A 26 -0.86 7.47 -8.98
C PRO A 26 -1.02 6.24 -9.87
N ASN A 27 -0.37 5.12 -9.54
CA ASN A 27 -0.49 3.86 -10.28
C ASN A 27 -1.21 2.81 -9.41
N ALA A 28 -1.96 1.92 -10.07
CA ALA A 28 -2.35 0.64 -9.51
C ALA A 28 -1.45 -0.47 -10.09
N TYR A 29 -1.45 -1.62 -9.44
CA TYR A 29 -0.59 -2.75 -9.77
C TYR A 29 -1.44 -3.98 -10.02
N SER A 30 -1.12 -4.71 -11.08
CA SER A 30 -1.78 -5.98 -11.41
C SER A 30 -1.39 -7.11 -10.46
N SER A 31 -0.31 -6.95 -9.70
CA SER A 31 0.19 -7.92 -8.72
C SER A 31 0.12 -7.34 -7.31
N ALA A 32 -0.42 -8.12 -6.36
CA ALA A 32 -0.43 -7.75 -4.94
C ALA A 32 1.00 -7.63 -4.38
N VAL A 33 1.94 -8.48 -4.83
CA VAL A 33 3.36 -8.40 -4.43
C VAL A 33 3.96 -7.06 -4.84
N GLU A 34 3.76 -6.65 -6.09
CA GLU A 34 4.27 -5.38 -6.59
C GLU A 34 3.63 -4.17 -5.88
N ALA A 35 2.35 -4.27 -5.55
CA ALA A 35 1.68 -3.26 -4.74
C ALA A 35 2.29 -3.15 -3.35
N VAL A 36 2.58 -4.27 -2.67
CA VAL A 36 3.17 -4.25 -1.33
C VAL A 36 4.60 -3.69 -1.36
N ILE A 37 5.43 -4.08 -2.34
CA ILE A 37 6.78 -3.52 -2.50
C ILE A 37 6.71 -2.01 -2.73
N GLU A 38 5.81 -1.56 -3.62
CA GLU A 38 5.62 -0.12 -3.83
C GLU A 38 5.14 0.56 -2.56
N ALA A 39 4.23 -0.05 -1.80
CA ALA A 39 3.68 0.53 -0.58
C ALA A 39 4.75 0.71 0.50
N MET A 40 5.64 -0.27 0.67
CA MET A 40 6.80 -0.17 1.57
C MET A 40 7.77 0.92 1.11
N HIS A 41 8.12 0.94 -0.17
CA HIS A 41 8.97 2.00 -0.72
C HIS A 41 8.35 3.40 -0.57
N PHE A 42 7.05 3.51 -0.81
CA PHE A 42 6.31 4.75 -0.67
C PHE A 42 6.27 5.22 0.78
N ALA A 43 6.13 4.30 1.75
CA ALA A 43 6.21 4.61 3.17
C ALA A 43 7.58 5.19 3.58
N GLU A 44 8.67 4.62 3.05
CA GLU A 44 10.03 5.13 3.26
C GLU A 44 10.18 6.54 2.69
N VAL A 45 9.87 6.73 1.39
CA VAL A 45 10.00 8.03 0.72
C VAL A 45 9.11 9.09 1.36
N TYR A 46 7.86 8.75 1.67
CA TYR A 46 6.92 9.66 2.31
C TYR A 46 7.40 10.11 3.69
N ASN A 47 7.94 9.19 4.48
CA ASN A 47 8.47 9.50 5.80
C ASN A 47 9.68 10.44 5.71
N GLU A 48 10.63 10.14 4.82
CA GLU A 48 11.80 10.98 4.59
C GLU A 48 11.41 12.39 4.11
N ASP A 49 10.54 12.49 3.11
CA ASP A 49 10.20 13.77 2.47
C ASP A 49 9.28 14.66 3.33
N MET A 50 8.33 14.08 4.05
CA MET A 50 7.28 14.85 4.76
C MET A 50 7.54 14.98 6.25
N TYR A 51 8.27 14.05 6.85
CA TYR A 51 8.42 13.94 8.30
C TYR A 51 9.87 13.79 8.76
N ASP A 52 10.85 14.00 7.88
CA ASP A 52 12.28 13.87 8.14
C ASP A 52 12.67 12.50 8.72
N GLY A 53 12.03 11.42 8.25
CA GLY A 53 12.31 10.06 8.70
C GLY A 53 11.78 9.73 10.11
N LYS A 54 10.97 10.60 10.72
CA LYS A 54 10.54 10.46 12.12
C LYS A 54 9.40 9.46 12.36
N ILE A 55 8.74 8.97 11.31
CA ILE A 55 7.72 7.93 11.45
C ILE A 55 8.40 6.59 11.70
N SER A 56 8.00 5.93 12.79
CA SER A 56 8.36 4.54 13.08
C SER A 56 7.26 3.63 12.53
N TRP A 57 7.59 2.83 11.53
CA TRP A 57 6.68 1.85 10.92
C TRP A 57 6.84 0.48 11.56
N SER A 58 5.72 -0.19 11.80
CA SER A 58 5.68 -1.59 12.22
C SER A 58 4.66 -2.36 11.39
N ASP A 59 4.89 -3.67 11.27
CA ASP A 59 3.91 -4.58 10.69
C ASP A 59 2.57 -4.43 11.40
N SER A 60 1.52 -4.26 10.60
CA SER A 60 0.15 -4.27 11.11
C SER A 60 -0.37 -5.70 11.08
N GLU A 61 -1.19 -6.07 12.07
CA GLU A 61 -2.17 -7.13 11.81
C GLU A 61 -3.02 -6.69 10.60
N LEU A 62 -3.14 -7.57 9.61
CA LEU A 62 -3.92 -7.32 8.41
C LEU A 62 -5.39 -7.16 8.81
N THR A 63 -5.78 -5.92 9.05
CA THR A 63 -7.12 -5.53 9.44
C THR A 63 -7.81 -4.92 8.25
N ARG A 64 -9.04 -5.36 7.99
CA ARG A 64 -9.88 -4.78 6.95
C ARG A 64 -10.34 -3.41 7.45
N GLY A 65 -10.06 -2.37 6.66
CA GLY A 65 -10.68 -1.06 6.86
C GLY A 65 -12.13 -1.07 6.36
N THR A 66 -12.54 -0.04 5.63
CA THR A 66 -13.75 -0.12 4.78
C THR A 66 -13.59 -1.23 3.72
N ARG A 67 -14.69 -1.66 3.08
CA ARG A 67 -14.78 -2.93 2.32
C ARG A 67 -13.65 -3.25 1.33
N ASP A 68 -12.90 -2.27 0.84
CA ASP A 68 -11.88 -2.45 -0.21
C ASP A 68 -10.44 -2.12 0.20
N TYR A 69 -10.14 -1.98 1.51
CA TYR A 69 -8.79 -1.63 1.99
C TYR A 69 -8.25 -2.66 2.97
N LEU A 70 -6.96 -2.98 2.84
CA LEU A 70 -6.20 -3.78 3.79
C LEU A 70 -5.00 -3.01 4.30
N ARG A 71 -4.91 -2.86 5.62
CA ARG A 71 -3.77 -2.23 6.28
C ARG A 71 -2.60 -3.20 6.37
N ILE A 72 -1.42 -2.78 5.91
CA ILE A 72 -0.19 -3.59 5.92
C ILE A 72 0.86 -3.06 6.92
N LEU A 73 0.93 -1.74 7.12
CA LEU A 73 1.82 -1.13 8.10
C LEU A 73 1.06 -0.12 8.96
N THR A 74 1.47 0.00 10.22
CA THR A 74 1.06 1.07 11.12
C THR A 74 2.27 1.92 11.46
N GLY A 75 2.14 3.23 11.35
CA GLY A 75 3.19 4.20 11.65
C GLY A 75 2.83 5.05 12.86
N THR A 76 3.82 5.41 13.66
CA THR A 76 3.68 6.36 14.77
C THR A 76 4.78 7.41 14.72
N ILE A 77 4.51 8.60 15.23
CA ILE A 77 5.49 9.69 15.33
C ILE A 77 5.39 10.32 16.73
N ASP A 78 6.53 10.64 17.31
CA ASP A 78 6.58 11.36 18.59
C ASP A 78 6.31 12.85 18.37
N ARG A 79 5.02 13.19 18.22
CA ARG A 79 4.52 14.58 18.14
C ARG A 79 3.19 14.74 18.88
N PRO A 80 2.93 15.91 19.48
CA PRO A 80 1.64 16.19 20.11
C PRO A 80 0.48 16.03 19.12
N ASN A 81 -0.60 15.36 19.56
CA ASN A 81 -1.81 15.10 18.78
C ASN A 81 -1.63 14.24 17.51
N ALA A 82 -0.53 13.49 17.40
CA ALA A 82 -0.33 12.58 16.28
C ALA A 82 -1.30 11.39 16.37
N ASN A 83 -2.20 11.26 15.39
CA ASN A 83 -2.87 9.98 15.16
C ASN A 83 -1.91 9.03 14.45
N PRO A 84 -2.17 7.71 14.50
CA PRO A 84 -1.38 6.75 13.76
C PRO A 84 -1.48 6.97 12.24
N PHE A 85 -0.39 6.65 11.56
CA PHE A 85 -0.32 6.56 10.11
C PHE A 85 -0.60 5.13 9.68
N TYR A 86 -1.08 4.94 8.46
CA TYR A 86 -1.30 3.61 7.92
C TYR A 86 -0.78 3.52 6.49
N ILE A 87 -0.19 2.38 6.15
CA ILE A 87 -0.03 1.99 4.75
C ILE A 87 -1.09 0.95 4.46
N GLU A 88 -1.90 1.23 3.44
CA GLU A 88 -3.02 0.39 3.04
C GLU A 88 -2.92 0.03 1.57
N ILE A 89 -3.41 -1.17 1.23
CA ILE A 89 -3.62 -1.60 -0.15
C ILE A 89 -5.12 -1.55 -0.44
N GLN A 90 -5.50 -0.71 -1.40
CA GLN A 90 -6.85 -0.64 -1.91
C GLN A 90 -7.02 -1.65 -3.05
N LYS A 91 -8.04 -2.52 -2.97
CA LYS A 91 -8.49 -3.37 -4.07
C LYS A 91 -9.44 -2.58 -4.96
N LEU A 92 -9.16 -2.57 -6.26
CA LEU A 92 -9.94 -1.87 -7.27
C LEU A 92 -10.27 -2.82 -8.40
N GLN A 93 -11.35 -2.53 -9.11
CA GLN A 93 -11.58 -3.09 -10.43
C GLN A 93 -10.96 -2.13 -11.45
N ASP A 94 -10.16 -2.65 -12.37
CA ASP A 94 -9.77 -1.87 -13.53
C ASP A 94 -11.04 -1.45 -14.28
N ASN A 95 -11.06 -0.22 -14.77
CA ASN A 95 -12.16 0.35 -15.53
C ASN A 95 -11.65 1.11 -16.77
N GLY A 96 -10.38 0.88 -17.13
CA GLY A 96 -9.69 1.54 -18.24
C GLY A 96 -9.27 2.98 -17.96
N LYS A 97 -9.61 3.56 -16.81
CA LYS A 97 -9.21 4.92 -16.40
C LYS A 97 -8.05 4.93 -15.40
N ILE A 98 -7.77 3.79 -14.79
CA ILE A 98 -6.70 3.65 -13.81
C ILE A 98 -5.41 3.31 -14.56
N ARG A 99 -4.33 4.03 -14.29
CA ARG A 99 -3.02 3.64 -14.79
C ARG A 99 -2.54 2.40 -14.05
N VAL A 100 -2.56 1.26 -14.72
CA VAL A 100 -2.05 -0.02 -14.20
C VAL A 100 -0.59 -0.20 -14.64
N VAL A 101 0.28 -0.57 -13.71
CA VAL A 101 1.68 -0.90 -13.98
C VAL A 101 2.01 -2.29 -13.43
N ASN A 102 2.92 -2.98 -14.10
CA ASN A 102 3.27 -4.36 -13.74
C ASN A 102 4.46 -4.47 -12.77
N LYS A 103 5.16 -3.36 -12.50
CA LYS A 103 6.36 -3.35 -11.65
C LYS A 103 6.43 -2.08 -10.81
N SER A 104 6.72 -2.23 -9.52
CA SER A 104 7.04 -1.16 -8.58
C SER A 104 8.25 -0.35 -9.04
N ARG A 105 8.25 0.94 -8.67
CA ARG A 105 9.36 1.88 -8.88
C ARG A 105 10.44 1.78 -7.80
N ALA A 106 10.24 0.94 -6.78
CA ALA A 106 11.23 0.65 -5.77
C ALA A 106 12.56 0.23 -6.42
N LYS A 107 13.67 0.75 -5.88
CA LYS A 107 15.01 0.33 -6.28
C LYS A 107 15.21 -1.15 -5.97
N ASP A 108 16.08 -1.82 -6.72
CA ASP A 108 16.31 -3.27 -6.56
C ASP A 108 16.73 -3.65 -5.13
N ILE A 109 17.50 -2.80 -4.45
CA ILE A 109 17.91 -3.04 -3.05
C ILE A 109 16.70 -3.05 -2.07
N VAL A 110 15.73 -2.15 -2.27
CA VAL A 110 14.50 -2.07 -1.46
C VAL A 110 13.63 -3.28 -1.75
N ARG A 111 13.56 -3.69 -3.01
CA ARG A 111 12.87 -4.91 -3.43
C ARG A 111 13.47 -6.13 -2.76
N GLU A 112 14.78 -6.33 -2.83
CA GLU A 112 15.45 -7.48 -2.22
C GLU A 112 15.21 -7.55 -0.72
N GLN A 113 15.32 -6.40 -0.02
CA GLN A 113 15.08 -6.30 1.42
C GLN A 113 13.66 -6.71 1.82
N HIS A 114 12.67 -6.35 1.00
CA HIS A 114 11.26 -6.53 1.33
C HIS A 114 10.58 -7.69 0.59
N ASN A 115 11.28 -8.41 -0.29
CA ASN A 115 10.66 -9.38 -1.20
C ASN A 115 9.91 -10.50 -0.48
N GLU A 116 10.52 -11.06 0.58
CA GLU A 116 9.91 -12.13 1.37
C GLU A 116 8.67 -11.63 2.11
N THR A 117 8.79 -10.50 2.81
CA THR A 117 7.67 -9.87 3.52
C THR A 117 6.54 -9.51 2.57
N ALA A 118 6.86 -8.94 1.40
CA ALA A 118 5.89 -8.57 0.39
C ALA A 118 5.16 -9.79 -0.19
N SER A 119 5.89 -10.87 -0.46
CA SER A 119 5.28 -12.13 -0.92
C SER A 119 4.32 -12.71 0.12
N ASN A 120 4.73 -12.71 1.39
CA ASN A 120 3.90 -13.20 2.50
C ASN A 120 2.65 -12.36 2.72
N LEU A 121 2.77 -11.03 2.66
CA LEU A 121 1.64 -10.12 2.80
C LEU A 121 0.71 -10.19 1.58
N ALA A 122 1.26 -10.31 0.36
CA ALA A 122 0.46 -10.44 -0.87
C ALA A 122 -0.42 -11.70 -0.86
N MET A 123 0.13 -12.86 -0.47
CA MET A 123 -0.68 -14.07 -0.32
C MET A 123 -1.83 -13.88 0.67
N LYS A 124 -1.54 -13.23 1.81
CA LYS A 124 -2.59 -12.94 2.81
C LYS A 124 -3.61 -11.93 2.29
N ILE A 125 -3.20 -10.94 1.52
CA ILE A 125 -4.08 -9.94 0.88
C ILE A 125 -5.05 -10.65 -0.08
N GLU A 126 -4.53 -11.50 -0.96
CA GLU A 126 -5.32 -12.25 -1.93
C GLU A 126 -6.31 -13.18 -1.23
N ASN A 127 -5.85 -13.95 -0.24
CA ASN A 127 -6.72 -14.82 0.56
C ASN A 127 -7.80 -14.01 1.30
N ARG A 128 -7.42 -12.91 1.94
CA ARG A 128 -8.33 -12.10 2.75
C ARG A 128 -9.40 -11.39 1.93
N PHE A 129 -9.08 -11.02 0.69
CA PHE A 129 -10.05 -10.49 -0.26
C PHE A 129 -10.95 -11.56 -0.89
N ASN A 130 -10.61 -12.84 -0.76
CA ASN A 130 -11.37 -13.97 -1.32
C ASN A 130 -12.22 -14.71 -0.24
N GLU A 131 -11.89 -14.58 1.04
CA GLU A 131 -12.60 -15.20 2.17
C GLU A 131 -13.93 -14.52 2.57
N LEU A 132 -14.30 -13.40 1.93
CA LEU A 132 -15.42 -12.53 2.33
C LEU A 132 -16.26 -12.08 1.12
#